data_AF-A0A2N1N8F4-F1
#
_entry.id   AF-A0A2N1N8F4-F1
#
_cell.length_a   1.000
_cell.length_b   1.000
_cell.length_c   1.000
_cell.angle_alpha   90.00
_cell.angle_beta   90.00
_cell.angle_gamma   90.00
#
_symmetry.space_group_name_H-M   'P 1'
#
loop_
_entity.id
_entity.type
_entity.pdbx_description
1 polymer ?
#
loop_
_entity_poly.entity_id
_entity_poly.type
_entity_poly.pdbx_seq_one_letter_code
_entity_poly.pdbx_strand_id
1 'polypeptide(L)'
;MSNKIDKHLLLNETQKQRLTSLIENDHMVEMYWGSGQQNEAIAFLNQYSLLPEQIKSGLTKWKTRHSRKDLKTMNKVLYQCTTGSYMSSHKDTKGTGKNQQQYKFTECLVFIEITTDKETECIVRVMGYLEHLEACKRAIRIALPIFNLHPLVKEMALDLLKVNASTNQILTDNQKFIEQKCNGKVIIGNNRLLLKASDI
;
A
#
# COMPACT_ATOMS: atom_id res chain seq x y z
N MET A 1 -26.80 6.58 -12.77
CA MET A 1 -26.21 6.88 -11.44
C MET A 1 -25.10 7.89 -11.67
N SER A 2 -25.04 8.98 -10.91
CA SER A 2 -23.93 9.94 -11.07
C SER A 2 -22.66 9.27 -10.57
N ASN A 3 -21.79 8.85 -11.48
CA ASN A 3 -20.45 8.31 -11.19
C ASN A 3 -19.55 9.47 -10.72
N LYS A 4 -19.89 10.02 -9.55
CA LYS A 4 -19.14 11.11 -8.96
C LYS A 4 -17.81 10.53 -8.43
N ILE A 5 -16.72 11.21 -8.76
CA ILE A 5 -15.38 10.89 -8.25
C ILE A 5 -15.44 10.86 -6.72
N ASP A 6 -14.92 9.78 -6.11
CA ASP A 6 -14.87 9.65 -4.66
C ASP A 6 -13.97 10.74 -4.06
N LYS A 7 -14.49 11.46 -3.06
CA LYS A 7 -13.81 12.59 -2.40
C LYS A 7 -12.52 12.23 -1.68
N HIS A 8 -12.30 10.94 -1.38
CA HIS A 8 -11.10 10.47 -0.70
C HIS A 8 -9.94 10.17 -1.67
N LEU A 9 -10.18 10.25 -2.98
CA LEU A 9 -9.10 10.23 -3.96
C LEU A 9 -8.26 11.50 -3.85
N LEU A 10 -6.95 11.31 -3.79
CA LEU A 10 -5.99 12.41 -3.73
C LEU A 10 -5.66 12.85 -5.16
N LEU A 11 -6.36 13.85 -5.67
CA LEU A 11 -6.25 14.36 -7.04
C LEU A 11 -6.11 15.88 -7.03
N ASN A 12 -5.25 16.42 -7.91
CA ASN A 12 -5.27 17.85 -8.24
C ASN A 12 -6.43 18.17 -9.22
N GLU A 13 -6.64 19.46 -9.52
CA GLU A 13 -7.76 19.88 -10.39
C GLU A 13 -7.65 19.32 -11.81
N THR A 14 -6.44 19.27 -12.40
CA THR A 14 -6.20 18.68 -13.72
C THR A 14 -6.55 17.20 -13.75
N GLN A 15 -6.19 16.45 -12.71
CA GLN A 15 -6.51 15.03 -12.57
C GLN A 15 -8.01 14.80 -12.41
N LYS A 16 -8.70 15.67 -11.64
CA LYS A 16 -10.17 15.60 -11.50
C LYS A 16 -10.85 15.81 -12.84
N GLN A 17 -10.47 16.84 -13.59
CA GLN A 17 -11.04 17.11 -14.92
C GLN A 17 -10.85 15.93 -15.89
N ARG A 18 -9.62 15.40 -15.96
CA ARG A 18 -9.32 14.24 -16.81
C ARG A 18 -10.10 13.00 -16.38
N LEU A 19 -10.18 12.73 -15.08
CA LEU A 19 -10.92 11.57 -14.59
C LEU A 19 -12.43 11.71 -14.81
N THR A 20 -12.99 12.91 -14.64
CA THR A 20 -14.40 13.18 -14.97
C THR A 20 -14.68 12.88 -16.43
N SER A 21 -13.82 13.35 -17.35
CA SER A 21 -13.95 13.06 -18.78
C SER A 21 -13.87 11.56 -19.07
N LEU A 22 -12.96 10.81 -18.40
CA LEU A 22 -12.89 9.36 -18.57
C LEU A 22 -14.15 8.64 -18.10
N ILE A 23 -14.75 9.10 -17.00
CA ILE A 23 -16.00 8.57 -16.47
C ILE A 23 -17.17 8.87 -17.42
N GLU A 24 -17.24 10.08 -17.97
CA GLU A 24 -18.27 10.49 -18.93
C GLU A 24 -18.20 9.70 -20.25
N ASN A 25 -17.01 9.24 -20.62
CA ASN A 25 -16.76 8.41 -21.80
C ASN A 25 -16.73 6.90 -21.50
N ASP A 26 -17.28 6.46 -20.37
CA ASP A 26 -17.48 5.05 -20.00
C ASP A 26 -16.19 4.18 -19.97
N HIS A 27 -15.05 4.78 -19.62
CA HIS A 27 -13.78 4.03 -19.47
C HIS A 27 -13.64 3.33 -18.10
N MET A 28 -14.71 3.31 -17.31
CA MET A 28 -14.69 2.73 -15.97
C MET A 28 -14.94 1.23 -16.03
N VAL A 29 -14.17 0.47 -15.27
CA VAL A 29 -14.44 -0.95 -15.04
C VAL A 29 -15.42 -1.06 -13.88
N GLU A 30 -16.51 -1.79 -14.10
CA GLU A 30 -17.43 -2.21 -13.06
C GLU A 30 -17.78 -3.69 -13.26
N MET A 31 -17.59 -4.49 -12.21
CA MET A 31 -17.83 -5.94 -12.26
C MET A 31 -18.48 -6.41 -10.96
N TYR A 32 -19.27 -7.48 -11.07
CA TYR A 32 -19.99 -8.11 -9.98
C TYR A 32 -19.74 -9.61 -9.99
N TRP A 33 -19.66 -10.20 -8.80
CA TRP A 33 -19.49 -11.63 -8.64
C TRP A 33 -20.43 -12.18 -7.56
N GLY A 34 -21.00 -13.35 -7.84
CA GLY A 34 -21.68 -14.17 -6.83
C GLY A 34 -20.71 -15.03 -6.03
N SER A 35 -21.23 -15.70 -4.99
CA SER A 35 -20.47 -16.65 -4.17
C SER A 35 -19.83 -17.79 -4.97
N GLY A 36 -20.46 -18.22 -6.08
CA GLY A 36 -19.91 -19.24 -6.98
C GLY A 36 -18.77 -18.77 -7.90
N GLN A 37 -18.51 -17.47 -7.99
CA GLN A 37 -17.56 -16.89 -8.96
C GLN A 37 -16.31 -16.29 -8.29
N GLN A 38 -16.04 -16.65 -7.03
CA GLN A 38 -14.94 -16.06 -6.28
C GLN A 38 -13.56 -16.35 -6.90
N ASN A 39 -13.39 -17.47 -7.61
CA ASN A 39 -12.16 -17.76 -8.34
C ASN A 39 -11.89 -16.72 -9.44
N GLU A 40 -12.93 -16.26 -10.15
CA GLU A 40 -12.83 -15.21 -11.16
C GLU A 40 -12.49 -13.86 -10.51
N ALA A 41 -13.17 -13.52 -9.40
CA ALA A 41 -12.90 -12.30 -8.65
C ALA A 41 -11.44 -12.27 -8.14
N ILE A 42 -10.96 -13.38 -7.59
CA ILE A 42 -9.57 -13.52 -7.11
C ILE A 42 -8.59 -13.41 -8.28
N ALA A 43 -8.84 -14.08 -9.40
CA ALA A 43 -7.99 -13.99 -10.59
C ALA A 43 -7.91 -12.55 -11.12
N PHE A 44 -9.03 -11.84 -11.15
CA PHE A 44 -9.09 -10.43 -11.50
C PHE A 44 -8.24 -9.58 -10.55
N LEU A 45 -8.43 -9.70 -9.23
CA LEU A 45 -7.64 -8.93 -8.26
C LEU A 45 -6.14 -9.25 -8.35
N ASN A 46 -5.78 -10.51 -8.60
CA ASN A 46 -4.41 -10.95 -8.75
C ASN A 46 -3.71 -10.29 -9.96
N GLN A 47 -4.41 -10.16 -11.09
CA GLN A 47 -3.89 -9.48 -12.29
C GLN A 47 -3.43 -8.05 -11.98
N TYR A 48 -4.13 -7.36 -11.08
CA TYR A 48 -3.83 -5.98 -10.68
C TYR A 48 -3.02 -5.87 -9.39
N SER A 49 -2.53 -6.99 -8.83
CA SER A 49 -1.80 -7.02 -7.55
C SER A 49 -2.59 -6.43 -6.38
N LEU A 50 -3.89 -6.71 -6.32
CA LEU A 50 -4.84 -6.19 -5.32
C LEU A 50 -5.23 -7.21 -4.25
N LEU A 51 -4.63 -8.40 -4.23
CA LEU A 51 -4.89 -9.36 -3.15
C LEU A 51 -4.36 -8.83 -1.81
N PRO A 52 -5.00 -9.18 -0.67
CA PRO A 52 -4.60 -8.68 0.64
C PRO A 52 -3.12 -8.90 0.97
N GLU A 53 -2.55 -10.05 0.62
CA GLU A 53 -1.15 -10.40 0.86
C GLU A 53 -0.20 -9.54 0.04
N GLN A 54 -0.56 -9.28 -1.23
CA GLN A 54 0.20 -8.43 -2.14
C GLN A 54 0.21 -6.99 -1.66
N ILE A 55 -0.94 -6.46 -1.24
CA ILE A 55 -1.04 -5.10 -0.70
C ILE A 55 -0.24 -4.99 0.61
N LYS A 56 -0.38 -5.97 1.51
CA LYS A 56 0.34 -6.01 2.80
C LYS A 56 1.85 -6.09 2.64
N SER A 57 2.36 -6.61 1.51
CA SER A 57 3.81 -6.62 1.23
C SER A 57 4.41 -5.21 1.15
N GLY A 58 3.61 -4.19 0.83
CA GLY A 58 4.09 -2.84 0.62
C GLY A 58 5.00 -2.69 -0.60
N LEU A 59 5.04 -3.70 -1.48
CA LEU A 59 5.77 -3.68 -2.75
C LEU A 59 4.93 -3.14 -3.91
N THR A 60 3.60 -3.17 -3.77
CA THR A 60 2.69 -2.65 -4.80
C THR A 60 2.62 -1.13 -4.79
N LYS A 61 2.09 -0.55 -5.87
CA LYS A 61 1.84 0.89 -5.97
C LYS A 61 0.51 1.29 -5.33
N TRP A 62 -0.24 0.35 -4.79
CA TRP A 62 -1.56 0.58 -4.19
C TRP A 62 -1.45 1.12 -2.77
N LYS A 63 -2.32 2.06 -2.43
CA LYS A 63 -2.50 2.50 -1.04
C LYS A 63 -3.98 2.68 -0.76
N THR A 64 -4.42 2.19 0.40
CA THR A 64 -5.77 2.42 0.90
C THR A 64 -5.98 3.92 1.12
N ARG A 65 -7.08 4.45 0.60
CA ARG A 65 -7.50 5.85 0.77
C ARG A 65 -8.66 5.97 1.74
N HIS A 66 -9.61 5.04 1.63
CA HIS A 66 -10.76 4.99 2.48
C HIS A 66 -11.14 3.54 2.71
N SER A 67 -11.57 3.21 3.93
CA SER A 67 -12.18 1.93 4.25
C SER A 67 -13.45 2.22 5.03
N ARG A 68 -14.55 1.72 4.50
CA ARG A 68 -15.88 1.92 5.03
C ARG A 68 -16.40 0.60 5.57
N LYS A 69 -16.47 0.51 6.90
CA LYS A 69 -16.88 -0.70 7.64
C LYS A 69 -18.17 -0.51 8.44
N ASP A 70 -18.79 0.66 8.37
CA ASP A 70 -20.05 1.00 9.05
C ASP A 70 -21.30 0.45 8.34
N LEU A 71 -21.18 -0.04 7.10
CA LEU A 71 -22.31 -0.62 6.38
C LEU A 71 -22.74 -1.94 7.03
N LYS A 72 -24.05 -2.20 7.14
CA LYS A 72 -24.56 -3.38 7.87
C LYS A 72 -23.99 -4.70 7.36
N THR A 73 -24.00 -4.92 6.05
CA THR A 73 -23.67 -6.22 5.42
C THR A 73 -22.40 -6.20 4.59
N MET A 74 -21.83 -5.03 4.31
CA MET A 74 -20.74 -4.89 3.33
C MET A 74 -19.55 -4.15 3.92
N ASN A 75 -18.36 -4.43 3.42
CA ASN A 75 -17.18 -3.59 3.58
C ASN A 75 -16.83 -2.98 2.24
N LYS A 76 -16.38 -1.72 2.24
CA LYS A 76 -15.81 -1.08 1.05
C LYS A 76 -14.40 -0.62 1.33
N VAL A 77 -13.51 -0.82 0.37
CA VAL A 77 -12.14 -0.31 0.45
C VAL A 77 -11.78 0.35 -0.86
N LEU A 78 -11.39 1.62 -0.78
CA LEU A 78 -10.89 2.40 -1.90
C LEU A 78 -9.36 2.35 -1.91
N TYR A 79 -8.81 1.88 -3.02
CA TYR A 79 -7.40 1.88 -3.32
C TYR A 79 -7.08 2.87 -4.43
N GLN A 80 -5.94 3.56 -4.31
CA GLN A 80 -5.44 4.47 -5.32
C GLN A 80 -3.95 4.19 -5.58
N CYS A 81 -3.53 4.37 -6.83
CA CYS A 81 -2.13 4.34 -7.17
C CYS A 81 -1.37 5.50 -6.51
N THR A 82 -0.30 5.18 -5.80
CA THR A 82 0.54 6.13 -5.05
C THR A 82 1.31 7.09 -5.95
N THR A 83 1.69 6.66 -7.16
CA THR A 83 2.38 7.53 -8.15
C THR A 83 1.47 8.64 -8.67
N GLY A 84 0.15 8.48 -8.53
CA GLY A 84 -0.86 9.43 -8.99
C GLY A 84 -1.53 10.20 -7.86
N SER A 85 -1.16 9.91 -6.61
CA SER A 85 -1.77 10.57 -5.46
C SER A 85 -1.16 11.95 -5.26
N TYR A 86 -1.95 12.99 -5.50
CA TYR A 86 -1.51 14.36 -5.28
C TYR A 86 -1.63 14.72 -3.79
N MET A 87 -0.49 14.85 -3.13
CA MET A 87 -0.42 15.36 -1.77
C MET A 87 0.13 16.77 -1.82
N SER A 88 -0.64 17.74 -1.29
CA SER A 88 -0.23 19.14 -1.22
C SER A 88 0.98 19.40 -0.33
N SER A 89 1.57 18.40 0.34
CA SER A 89 2.79 18.49 1.16
C SER A 89 4.09 18.11 0.41
N HIS A 90 4.03 18.01 -0.92
CA HIS A 90 5.06 17.39 -1.76
C HIS A 90 6.02 18.40 -2.41
N LYS A 91 7.13 18.75 -1.73
CA LYS A 91 8.33 19.50 -2.21
C LYS A 91 8.17 20.87 -2.92
N ASP A 92 7.05 21.17 -3.58
CA ASP A 92 6.58 22.55 -3.82
C ASP A 92 6.00 23.16 -2.52
N THR A 93 5.85 22.35 -1.48
CA THR A 93 5.46 22.76 -0.13
C THR A 93 6.47 22.22 0.88
N LYS A 94 7.39 23.09 1.28
CA LYS A 94 8.39 22.87 2.32
C LYS A 94 7.76 22.61 3.69
N GLY A 95 8.50 21.84 4.50
CA GLY A 95 8.49 21.99 5.96
C GLY A 95 7.63 20.98 6.71
N THR A 96 8.31 20.09 7.44
CA THR A 96 7.80 19.21 8.51
C THR A 96 7.01 17.96 8.08
N GLY A 97 7.62 16.79 8.31
CA GLY A 97 6.93 15.51 8.49
C GLY A 97 6.92 14.54 7.30
N LYS A 98 7.93 13.66 7.23
CA LYS A 98 7.91 12.34 6.54
C LYS A 98 7.22 12.33 5.16
N ASN A 99 7.96 12.71 4.12
CA ASN A 99 7.54 12.45 2.75
C ASN A 99 7.56 10.92 2.49
N GLN A 100 6.46 10.23 2.82
CA GLN A 100 6.28 8.76 2.68
C GLN A 100 6.07 8.34 1.21
N GLN A 101 6.37 9.21 0.26
CA GLN A 101 6.15 8.99 -1.16
C GLN A 101 7.12 7.90 -1.65
N GLN A 102 6.58 6.72 -1.95
CA GLN A 102 7.38 5.59 -2.39
C GLN A 102 7.87 5.74 -3.83
N TYR A 103 7.20 6.56 -4.65
CA TYR A 103 7.47 6.70 -6.09
C TYR A 103 7.34 8.16 -6.53
N LYS A 104 8.02 8.54 -7.62
CA LYS A 104 7.83 9.85 -8.25
C LYS A 104 6.36 10.05 -8.63
N PHE A 105 5.87 11.28 -8.49
CA PHE A 105 4.54 11.64 -8.99
C PHE A 105 4.52 11.58 -10.53
N THR A 106 3.48 10.95 -11.09
CA THR A 106 3.29 10.69 -12.53
C THR A 106 1.88 11.03 -13.01
N GLU A 107 1.05 11.62 -12.14
CA GLU A 107 -0.36 11.94 -12.44
C GLU A 107 -1.26 10.76 -12.79
N CYS A 108 -0.85 9.53 -12.44
CA CYS A 108 -1.64 8.32 -12.69
C CYS A 108 -3.06 8.44 -12.09
N LEU A 109 -4.09 8.11 -12.88
CA LEU A 109 -5.49 8.22 -12.43
C LEU A 109 -6.04 6.93 -11.84
N VAL A 110 -5.24 5.87 -11.79
CA VAL A 110 -5.69 4.53 -11.41
C VAL A 110 -6.18 4.47 -9.96
N PHE A 111 -7.41 3.98 -9.81
CA PHE A 111 -8.06 3.70 -8.52
C PHE A 111 -9.07 2.57 -8.67
N ILE A 112 -9.44 1.95 -7.54
CA ILE A 112 -10.46 0.91 -7.49
C ILE A 112 -11.12 0.89 -6.11
N GLU A 113 -12.44 0.82 -6.11
CA GLU A 113 -13.24 0.46 -4.94
C GLU A 113 -13.55 -1.04 -5.00
N ILE A 114 -13.23 -1.76 -3.93
CA ILE A 114 -13.59 -3.17 -3.75
C ILE A 114 -14.66 -3.24 -2.67
N THR A 115 -15.76 -3.92 -2.96
CA THR A 115 -16.84 -4.22 -2.02
C THR A 115 -16.84 -5.71 -1.69
N THR A 116 -16.79 -6.04 -0.40
CA THR A 116 -16.89 -7.41 0.09
C THR A 116 -18.09 -7.57 1.01
N ASP A 117 -18.69 -8.75 1.02
CA ASP A 117 -19.68 -9.12 2.00
C ASP A 117 -19.01 -9.34 3.37
N LYS A 118 -19.66 -8.93 4.45
CA LYS A 118 -19.08 -9.00 5.80
C LYS A 118 -19.14 -10.38 6.42
N GLU A 119 -20.17 -11.16 6.10
CA GLU A 119 -20.42 -12.46 6.71
C GLU A 119 -19.59 -13.53 6.02
N THR A 120 -19.60 -13.51 4.69
CA THR A 120 -18.94 -14.52 3.86
C THR A 120 -17.54 -14.11 3.40
N GLU A 121 -17.15 -12.85 3.62
CA GLU A 121 -15.92 -12.23 3.09
C GLU A 121 -15.79 -12.27 1.54
N CYS A 122 -16.86 -12.67 0.84
CA CYS A 122 -16.86 -12.77 -0.62
C CYS A 122 -16.69 -11.40 -1.27
N ILE A 123 -15.93 -11.34 -2.36
CA ILE A 123 -15.82 -10.16 -3.22
C ILE A 123 -17.10 -10.07 -4.04
N VAL A 124 -17.86 -8.99 -3.85
CA VAL A 124 -19.17 -8.80 -4.47
C VAL A 124 -19.09 -7.88 -5.67
N ARG A 125 -18.27 -6.83 -5.58
CA ARG A 125 -18.18 -5.80 -6.62
C ARG A 125 -16.82 -5.13 -6.63
N VAL A 126 -16.36 -4.77 -7.82
CA VAL A 126 -15.30 -3.76 -8.00
C VAL A 126 -15.76 -2.66 -8.94
N MET A 127 -15.25 -1.45 -8.72
CA MET A 127 -15.46 -0.31 -9.61
C MET A 127 -14.22 0.57 -9.63
N GLY A 128 -13.72 0.96 -10.80
CA GLY A 128 -12.51 1.78 -10.86
C GLY A 128 -12.01 2.08 -12.27
N TYR A 129 -10.99 2.92 -12.37
CA TYR A 129 -10.19 3.11 -13.58
C TYR A 129 -8.85 2.40 -13.39
N LEU A 130 -8.53 1.41 -14.23
CA LEU A 130 -7.41 0.48 -14.01
C LEU A 130 -6.25 0.64 -14.98
N GLU A 131 -6.31 1.60 -15.89
CA GLU A 131 -5.28 1.83 -16.89
C GLU A 131 -4.16 2.71 -16.34
N HIS A 132 -3.02 2.09 -16.04
CA HIS A 132 -1.83 2.81 -15.60
C HIS A 132 -1.15 3.54 -16.76
N LEU A 133 -0.75 4.79 -16.51
CA LEU A 133 0.17 5.51 -17.39
C LEU A 133 1.50 4.75 -17.55
N GLU A 134 2.09 4.83 -18.74
CA GLU A 134 3.39 4.23 -19.04
C GLU A 134 4.51 4.72 -18.10
N ALA A 135 4.49 6.02 -17.77
CA ALA A 135 5.39 6.59 -16.76
C ALA A 135 5.19 5.96 -15.37
N CYS A 136 3.94 5.64 -15.00
CA CYS A 136 3.64 4.95 -13.75
C CYS A 136 4.17 3.51 -13.78
N LYS A 137 3.99 2.76 -14.88
CA LYS A 137 4.51 1.39 -15.00
C LYS A 137 6.02 1.36 -14.81
N ARG A 138 6.74 2.28 -15.47
CA ARG A 138 8.20 2.44 -15.36
C ARG A 138 8.69 3.13 -14.08
N ALA A 139 7.81 3.65 -13.24
CA ALA A 139 8.22 4.39 -12.05
C ALA A 139 9.00 3.50 -11.08
N ILE A 140 10.24 3.89 -10.81
CA ILE A 140 11.14 3.26 -9.85
C ILE A 140 10.83 3.82 -8.45
N ARG A 141 10.89 2.93 -7.46
CA ARG A 141 10.69 3.27 -6.06
C ARG A 141 11.84 4.17 -5.58
N ILE A 142 11.51 5.34 -5.03
CA ILE A 142 12.48 6.31 -4.49
C ILE A 142 12.75 6.07 -3.01
N ALA A 143 11.73 5.63 -2.26
CA ALA A 143 11.86 5.33 -0.84
C ALA A 143 11.93 3.82 -0.61
N LEU A 144 12.97 3.35 0.09
CA LEU A 144 13.05 1.95 0.52
C LEU A 144 11.75 1.54 1.25
N PRO A 145 11.23 0.33 1.01
CA PRO A 145 10.10 -0.19 1.78
C PRO A 145 10.39 -0.06 3.27
N ILE A 146 9.43 0.46 4.03
CA ILE A 146 9.51 0.40 5.49
C ILE A 146 9.23 -1.06 5.85
N PHE A 147 10.29 -1.85 5.93
CA PHE A 147 10.20 -3.23 6.40
C PHE A 147 9.94 -3.23 7.90
N ASN A 148 8.97 -4.04 8.32
CA ASN A 148 8.75 -4.28 9.74
C ASN A 148 9.98 -4.95 10.33
N LEU A 149 10.29 -4.66 11.60
CA LEU A 149 11.34 -5.38 12.29
C LEU A 149 10.88 -6.83 12.50
N HIS A 150 11.74 -7.79 12.17
CA HIS A 150 11.43 -9.20 12.36
C HIS A 150 11.12 -9.49 13.85
N PRO A 151 10.06 -10.25 14.19
CA PRO A 151 9.66 -10.48 15.58
C PRO A 151 10.80 -10.97 16.49
N LEU A 152 11.60 -11.93 16.00
CA LEU A 152 12.79 -12.43 16.71
C LEU A 152 13.80 -11.31 17.05
N VAL A 153 14.09 -10.42 16.11
CA VAL A 153 15.05 -9.33 16.34
C VAL A 153 14.49 -8.31 17.33
N LYS A 154 13.18 -8.07 17.26
CA LYS A 154 12.48 -7.21 18.23
C LYS A 154 12.58 -7.79 19.64
N GLU A 155 12.37 -9.09 19.80
CA GLU A 155 12.50 -9.79 21.07
C GLU A 155 13.93 -9.72 21.62
N MET A 156 14.93 -10.01 20.80
CA MET A 156 16.34 -9.88 21.19
C MET A 156 16.70 -8.47 21.67
N ALA A 157 16.24 -7.43 20.95
CA ALA A 157 16.47 -6.05 21.34
C ALA A 157 15.81 -5.71 22.68
N LEU A 158 14.58 -6.18 22.90
CA LEU A 158 13.85 -6.00 24.16
C LEU A 158 14.55 -6.68 25.33
N ASP A 159 15.09 -7.88 25.14
CA ASP A 159 15.81 -8.59 26.20
C ASP A 159 17.12 -7.89 26.57
N LEU A 160 17.85 -7.36 25.58
CA LEU A 160 19.04 -6.56 25.84
C LEU A 160 18.71 -5.23 26.52
N LEU A 161 17.58 -4.60 26.19
CA LEU A 161 17.08 -3.41 26.89
C LEU A 161 16.76 -3.71 28.36
N LYS A 162 16.15 -4.86 28.68
CA LYS A 162 15.83 -5.24 30.07
C LYS A 162 17.07 -5.39 30.95
N VAL A 163 18.21 -5.74 30.36
CA VAL A 163 19.51 -5.83 31.07
C VAL A 163 20.32 -4.53 30.99
N ASN A 164 19.69 -3.41 30.61
CA ASN A 164 20.32 -2.10 30.47
C ASN A 164 21.51 -2.06 29.48
N ALA A 165 21.48 -2.89 28.43
CA ALA A 165 22.48 -2.81 27.37
C ALA A 165 22.40 -1.45 26.67
N SER A 166 23.56 -0.88 26.33
CA SER A 166 23.61 0.36 25.56
C SER A 166 23.09 0.15 24.14
N THR A 167 22.54 1.20 23.52
CA THR A 167 22.08 1.17 22.13
C THR A 167 23.17 0.66 21.18
N ASN A 168 24.43 1.07 21.37
CA ASN A 168 25.55 0.61 20.56
C ASN A 168 25.80 -0.90 20.69
N GLN A 169 25.67 -1.44 21.90
CA GLN A 169 25.81 -2.87 22.16
C GLN A 169 24.70 -3.65 21.44
N ILE A 170 23.45 -3.19 21.55
CA ILE A 170 22.30 -3.83 20.90
C ILE A 170 22.46 -3.87 19.37
N LEU A 171 22.90 -2.75 18.77
CA LEU A 171 23.13 -2.67 17.33
C LEU A 171 24.28 -3.59 16.89
N THR A 172 25.37 -3.64 17.66
CA THR A 172 26.53 -4.51 17.38
C THR A 172 26.16 -5.98 17.46
N ASP A 173 25.39 -6.38 18.48
CA ASP A 173 24.97 -7.77 18.66
C ASP A 173 23.96 -8.20 17.59
N ASN A 174 23.07 -7.29 17.18
CA ASN A 174 22.19 -7.53 16.04
C ASN A 174 22.97 -7.74 14.73
N GLN A 175 24.01 -6.94 14.47
CA GLN A 175 24.85 -7.11 13.29
C GLN A 175 25.57 -8.47 13.32
N LYS A 176 26.16 -8.85 14.45
CA LYS A 176 26.78 -10.18 14.62
C LYS A 176 25.79 -11.31 14.40
N PHE A 177 24.58 -11.19 14.94
CA PHE A 177 23.50 -12.17 14.72
C PHE A 177 23.20 -12.34 13.23
N ILE A 178 23.11 -11.24 12.48
CA ILE A 178 22.85 -11.28 11.04
C ILE A 178 23.98 -11.99 10.29
N GLU A 179 25.23 -11.65 10.59
CA GLU A 179 26.40 -12.25 9.96
C GLU A 179 26.49 -13.76 10.25
N GLN A 180 26.30 -14.16 11.52
CA GLN A 180 26.53 -15.53 11.98
C GLN A 180 25.33 -16.47 11.81
N LYS A 181 24.10 -15.96 11.96
CA LYS A 181 22.88 -16.79 11.99
C LYS A 181 21.98 -16.57 10.78
N CYS A 182 22.12 -15.44 10.08
CA CYS A 182 21.32 -15.13 8.90
C CYS A 182 22.15 -15.13 7.60
N ASN A 183 23.41 -15.58 7.63
CA ASN A 183 24.35 -15.58 6.51
C ASN A 183 24.44 -14.20 5.83
N GLY A 184 24.44 -13.13 6.62
CA GLY A 184 24.50 -11.75 6.13
C GLY A 184 23.20 -11.22 5.52
N LYS A 185 22.10 -12.00 5.49
CA LYS A 185 20.81 -11.52 4.98
C LYS A 185 20.20 -10.53 5.96
N VAL A 186 19.96 -9.31 5.50
CA VAL A 186 19.34 -8.23 6.31
C VAL A 186 17.83 -8.14 6.16
N ILE A 187 17.24 -8.88 5.22
CA ILE A 187 15.79 -8.91 4.93
C ILE A 187 15.36 -10.37 4.72
N ILE A 188 14.25 -10.76 5.36
CA ILE A 188 13.57 -12.04 5.15
C ILE A 188 12.08 -11.75 4.94
N GLY A 189 11.55 -12.08 3.76
CA GLY A 189 10.18 -11.75 3.37
C GLY A 189 9.93 -10.24 3.42
N ASN A 190 8.93 -9.82 4.20
CA ASN A 190 8.59 -8.40 4.40
C ASN A 190 9.19 -7.81 5.69
N ASN A 191 10.14 -8.52 6.31
CA ASN A 191 10.76 -8.12 7.56
C ASN A 191 12.24 -7.80 7.38
N ARG A 192 12.70 -6.73 8.01
CA ARG A 192 14.13 -6.45 8.16
C ARG A 192 14.64 -7.08 9.45
N LEU A 193 15.86 -7.57 9.38
CA LEU A 193 16.60 -8.11 10.50
C LEU A 193 17.55 -7.07 11.11
N LEU A 194 17.97 -6.07 10.33
CA LEU A 194 18.91 -5.04 10.79
C LEU A 194 18.17 -3.95 11.60
N LEU A 195 18.60 -3.76 12.84
CA LEU A 195 18.16 -2.69 13.74
C LEU A 195 18.76 -1.34 13.34
N LYS A 196 18.03 -0.28 13.68
CA LYS A 196 18.46 1.11 13.65
C LYS A 196 18.32 1.67 15.06
N ALA A 197 19.09 2.71 15.38
CA ALA A 197 18.98 3.39 16.67
C ALA A 197 17.55 3.88 16.97
N SER A 198 16.75 4.20 15.94
CA SER A 198 15.34 4.59 16.09
C SER A 198 14.39 3.46 16.51
N ASP A 199 14.86 2.21 16.56
CA ASP A 199 14.06 1.04 16.92
C ASP A 199 14.20 0.63 18.39
N ILE A 200 15.13 1.28 19.09
CA ILE A 200 15.53 1.06 20.47
C ILE A 200 15.05 2.27 21.27
#